data_AF-A0A914N2P5-F1
#
_entry.id   AF-A0A914N2P5-F1
#
_cell.length_a   1.000
_cell.length_b   1.000
_cell.length_c   1.000
_cell.angle_alpha   90.00
_cell.angle_beta   90.00
_cell.angle_gamma   90.00
#
_symmetry.space_group_name_H-M   'P 1'
#
loop_
_entity.id
_entity.type
_entity.pdbx_description
1 polymer ?
#
loop_
_entity_poly.entity_id
_entity_poly.type
_entity_poly.pdbx_seq_one_letter_code
_entity_poly.pdbx_strand_id
1 'polypeptide(L)'
;MENLSILINKSKEEIEEDEVGDKMTVFEEYFYLVNGLIGTFLNLIVLLIAYLNVNINDKPRQIIVINMTLADLLTCTIYIITRSYVSIFPQFLCYPYYVLIVTSQLCSCLNLLCKRRVIWVMIGSWALIFGFVIFLYWFMEIKVIK
;
A
#
# COMPACT_ATOMS: atom_id res chain seq x y z
N MET A 1 25.56 -4.56 -43.44
CA MET A 1 25.72 -5.50 -42.31
C MET A 1 26.02 -4.78 -41.00
N GLU A 2 26.78 -3.69 -41.02
CA GLU A 2 27.18 -2.90 -39.84
C GLU A 2 26.00 -2.31 -39.02
N ASN A 3 24.93 -1.85 -39.69
CA ASN A 3 23.73 -1.35 -39.00
C ASN A 3 22.94 -2.43 -38.26
N LEU A 4 23.03 -3.69 -38.71
CA LEU A 4 22.29 -4.80 -38.09
C LEU A 4 23.00 -5.26 -36.81
N SER A 5 24.33 -5.28 -36.79
CA SER A 5 25.12 -5.55 -35.58
C SER A 5 24.93 -4.50 -34.50
N ILE A 6 24.76 -3.22 -34.88
CA ILE A 6 24.48 -2.13 -33.93
C ILE A 6 23.09 -2.30 -33.31
N LEU A 7 22.08 -2.67 -34.10
CA LEU A 7 20.72 -2.96 -33.59
C LEU A 7 20.69 -4.20 -32.69
N ILE A 8 21.46 -5.24 -33.01
CA ILE A 8 21.55 -6.45 -32.19
C ILE A 8 22.25 -6.16 -30.85
N ASN A 9 23.30 -5.34 -30.85
CA ASN A 9 23.99 -4.99 -29.60
C ASN A 9 23.15 -4.06 -28.73
N LYS A 10 22.45 -3.08 -29.33
CA LYS A 10 21.54 -2.20 -28.60
C LYS A 10 20.36 -2.95 -27.99
N SER A 11 19.77 -3.89 -28.72
CA SER A 11 18.70 -4.75 -28.18
C SER A 11 19.20 -5.68 -27.08
N LYS A 12 20.45 -6.15 -27.14
CA LYS A 12 21.06 -6.91 -26.04
C LYS A 12 21.30 -6.06 -24.79
N GLU A 13 21.78 -4.82 -24.94
CA GLU A 13 21.95 -3.89 -23.83
C GLU A 13 20.60 -3.53 -23.18
N GLU A 14 19.55 -3.30 -23.97
CA GLU A 14 18.19 -3.10 -23.44
C GLU A 14 17.65 -4.34 -22.71
N ILE A 15 17.94 -5.55 -23.19
CA ILE A 15 17.54 -6.81 -22.53
C ILE A 15 18.35 -7.05 -21.24
N GLU A 16 19.64 -6.70 -21.20
CA GLU A 16 20.48 -6.82 -20.00
C GLU A 16 20.15 -5.76 -18.94
N GLU A 17 19.81 -4.53 -19.32
CA GLU A 17 19.36 -3.49 -18.38
C GLU A 17 18.01 -3.87 -17.73
N ASP A 18 17.08 -4.47 -18.48
CA ASP A 18 15.80 -4.96 -17.95
C ASP A 18 15.97 -6.19 -17.02
N GLU A 19 17.00 -7.02 -17.21
CA GLU A 19 17.28 -8.17 -16.33
C GLU A 19 17.93 -7.80 -14.99
N VAL A 20 18.67 -6.68 -14.94
CA VAL A 20 19.36 -6.18 -13.74
C VAL A 20 18.44 -5.36 -12.83
N GLY A 21 17.29 -4.91 -13.34
CA GLY A 21 16.49 -3.84 -12.73
C GLY A 21 15.47 -4.19 -11.65
N ASP A 22 14.92 -5.40 -11.55
CA ASP A 22 13.73 -5.59 -10.67
C ASP A 22 13.48 -7.03 -10.18
N LYS A 23 14.51 -7.87 -10.05
CA LYS A 23 14.35 -9.20 -9.46
C LYS A 23 14.56 -9.12 -7.95
N MET A 24 13.45 -8.98 -7.21
CA MET A 24 13.43 -9.14 -5.75
C MET A 24 14.16 -10.44 -5.36
N THR A 25 15.10 -10.35 -4.43
CA THR A 25 15.85 -11.52 -3.97
C THR A 25 14.94 -12.47 -3.19
N VAL A 26 15.26 -13.77 -3.18
CA VAL A 26 14.53 -14.77 -2.38
C VAL A 26 14.49 -14.38 -0.90
N PHE A 27 15.58 -13.77 -0.39
CA PHE A 27 15.63 -13.27 0.98
C PHE A 27 14.61 -12.15 1.23
N GLU A 28 14.54 -11.15 0.34
CA GLU A 28 13.57 -10.07 0.44
C GLU A 28 12.14 -10.59 0.36
N GLU A 29 11.87 -11.53 -0.53
CA GLU A 29 10.55 -12.18 -0.65
C GLU A 29 10.11 -12.80 0.68
N TYR A 30 10.95 -13.64 1.31
CA TYR A 30 10.64 -14.21 2.62
C TYR A 30 10.53 -13.13 3.71
N PHE A 31 11.37 -12.10 3.66
CA PHE A 31 11.34 -11.01 4.63
C PHE A 31 10.02 -10.24 4.59
N TYR A 32 9.53 -9.89 3.39
CA TYR A 32 8.24 -9.24 3.22
C TYR A 32 7.11 -10.16 3.64
N LEU A 33 7.09 -11.42 3.18
CA LEU A 33 6.00 -12.34 3.47
C LEU A 33 5.87 -12.62 4.98
N VAL A 34 6.98 -12.88 5.67
CA VAL A 34 7.00 -13.12 7.13
C VAL A 34 6.59 -11.88 7.90
N ASN A 35 7.13 -10.69 7.57
CA ASN A 35 6.73 -9.45 8.24
C ASN A 35 5.27 -9.09 7.98
N GLY A 36 4.76 -9.39 6.79
CA GLY A 36 3.36 -9.19 6.43
C GLY A 36 2.45 -10.04 7.29
N LEU A 37 2.74 -11.34 7.39
CA LEU A 37 1.97 -12.26 8.23
C LEU A 37 2.02 -11.88 9.71
N ILE A 38 3.21 -11.62 10.26
CA ILE A 38 3.39 -11.21 11.67
C ILE A 38 2.66 -9.90 11.92
N GLY A 39 2.85 -8.89 11.06
CA GLY A 39 2.22 -7.59 11.18
C GLY A 39 0.69 -7.67 11.10
N THR A 40 0.16 -8.48 10.18
CA THR A 40 -1.29 -8.72 10.09
C THR A 40 -1.81 -9.39 11.37
N PHE A 41 -1.14 -10.43 11.86
CA PHE A 41 -1.58 -11.14 13.06
C PHE A 41 -1.57 -10.26 14.32
N LEU A 42 -0.49 -9.49 14.52
CA LEU A 42 -0.37 -8.59 15.66
C LEU A 42 -1.40 -7.45 15.61
N ASN A 43 -1.59 -6.82 14.45
CA ASN A 43 -2.61 -5.78 14.29
C ASN A 43 -4.04 -6.33 14.49
N LEU A 44 -4.30 -7.57 14.06
CA LEU A 44 -5.58 -8.23 14.29
C LEU A 44 -5.83 -8.49 15.79
N ILE A 45 -4.81 -8.91 16.54
CA ILE A 45 -4.90 -9.06 18.01
C ILE A 45 -5.20 -7.72 18.67
N VAL A 46 -4.51 -6.64 18.27
CA VAL A 46 -4.74 -5.31 18.84
C VAL A 46 -6.17 -4.83 18.55
N LEU A 47 -6.69 -5.06 17.33
CA LEU A 47 -8.09 -4.77 17.00
C LEU A 47 -9.07 -5.61 17.81
N LEU A 48 -8.77 -6.89 18.03
CA LEU A 48 -9.62 -7.77 18.86
C LEU A 48 -9.66 -7.28 20.32
N ILE A 49 -8.50 -6.93 20.90
CA ILE A 49 -8.42 -6.36 22.25
C ILE A 49 -9.23 -5.07 22.30
N ALA A 50 -9.10 -4.21 21.29
CA ALA A 50 -9.85 -2.97 21.22
C ALA A 50 -11.36 -3.21 21.14
N TYR A 51 -11.80 -4.15 20.29
CA TYR A 51 -13.21 -4.52 20.17
C TYR A 51 -13.81 -5.00 21.50
N LEU A 52 -13.05 -5.78 22.28
CA LEU A 52 -13.54 -6.35 23.55
C LEU A 52 -13.44 -5.38 24.74
N ASN A 53 -12.49 -4.43 24.74
CA ASN A 53 -12.13 -3.66 25.94
C ASN A 53 -12.25 -2.14 25.79
N VAL A 54 -12.44 -1.60 24.59
CA VAL A 54 -12.51 -0.14 24.38
C VAL A 54 -13.97 0.32 24.34
N ASN A 55 -14.34 1.13 25.33
CA ASN A 55 -15.55 1.94 25.24
C ASN A 55 -15.26 3.17 24.36
N ILE A 56 -15.77 3.14 23.14
CA ILE A 56 -15.53 4.15 22.08
C ILE A 56 -16.03 5.54 22.53
N ASN A 57 -16.97 5.61 23.46
CA ASN A 57 -17.59 6.87 23.88
C ASN A 57 -16.74 7.68 24.87
N ASP A 58 -15.82 7.05 25.62
CA ASP A 58 -15.13 7.71 26.73
C ASP A 58 -13.68 8.12 26.42
N LYS A 59 -13.05 7.49 25.42
CA LYS A 59 -11.58 7.60 25.24
C LYS A 59 -11.21 7.88 23.78
N PRO A 60 -11.23 9.17 23.33
CA PRO A 60 -10.93 9.54 21.95
C PRO A 60 -9.52 9.11 21.50
N ARG A 61 -8.57 8.96 22.43
CA ARG A 61 -7.23 8.45 22.13
C ARG A 61 -7.23 6.98 21.70
N GLN A 62 -8.14 6.16 22.24
CA GLN A 62 -8.24 4.75 21.85
C GLN A 62 -8.81 4.60 20.45
N ILE A 63 -9.70 5.51 20.02
CA ILE A 63 -10.21 5.56 18.65
C ILE A 63 -9.08 5.82 17.63
N ILE A 64 -8.13 6.70 17.95
CA ILE A 64 -6.95 6.96 17.12
C ILE A 64 -6.14 5.69 16.94
N VAL A 65 -5.86 4.99 18.05
CA VAL A 65 -5.07 3.74 18.03
C VAL A 65 -5.76 2.69 17.19
N ILE A 66 -7.08 2.50 17.33
CA ILE A 66 -7.87 1.56 16.51
C ILE A 66 -7.74 1.88 15.02
N ASN A 67 -7.81 3.16 14.64
CA ASN A 67 -7.71 3.56 13.23
C ASN A 67 -6.30 3.39 12.67
N MET A 68 -5.28 3.71 13.46
CA MET A 68 -3.89 3.47 13.10
C MET A 68 -3.66 1.96 12.90
N THR A 69 -4.12 1.12 13.84
CA THR A 69 -4.02 -0.34 13.73
C THR A 69 -4.78 -0.88 12.52
N LEU A 70 -5.93 -0.30 12.15
CA LEU A 70 -6.67 -0.68 10.94
C LEU A 70 -5.89 -0.32 9.66
N ALA A 71 -5.28 0.85 9.61
CA ALA A 71 -4.45 1.28 8.48
C ALA A 71 -3.19 0.41 8.34
N ASP A 72 -2.57 0.07 9.47
CA ASP A 72 -1.41 -0.82 9.52
C ASP A 72 -1.79 -2.26 9.12
N LEU A 73 -2.97 -2.74 9.53
CA LEU A 73 -3.51 -4.03 9.11
C LEU A 73 -3.70 -4.11 7.59
N LEU A 74 -4.27 -3.06 6.98
CA LEU A 74 -4.42 -2.96 5.53
C LEU A 74 -3.06 -2.93 4.83
N THR A 75 -2.10 -2.20 5.39
CA THR A 75 -0.73 -2.14 4.85
C THR A 75 -0.04 -3.50 4.91
N CYS A 76 -0.09 -4.19 6.05
CA CYS A 76 0.52 -5.51 6.18
C CYS A 76 -0.15 -6.53 5.24
N THR A 77 -1.48 -6.52 5.17
CA THR A 77 -2.24 -7.52 4.41
C THR A 77 -2.19 -7.27 2.90
N ILE A 78 -2.39 -6.02 2.48
CA ILE A 78 -2.46 -5.67 1.07
C ILE A 78 -1.06 -5.41 0.53
N TYR A 79 -0.23 -4.60 1.19
CA TYR A 79 1.07 -4.24 0.62
C TYR A 79 2.16 -5.25 0.91
N ILE A 80 2.47 -5.47 2.18
CA ILE A 80 3.66 -6.25 2.57
C ILE A 80 3.55 -7.70 2.06
N ILE A 81 2.39 -8.34 2.16
CA ILE A 81 2.19 -9.72 1.67
C ILE A 81 2.20 -9.81 0.14
N THR A 82 1.61 -8.82 -0.56
CA THR A 82 1.50 -8.92 -2.03
C THR A 82 2.68 -8.32 -2.78
N ARG A 83 3.61 -7.63 -2.09
CA ARG A 83 4.77 -6.96 -2.69
C ARG A 83 5.58 -7.89 -3.59
N SER A 84 5.78 -9.14 -3.16
CA SER A 84 6.52 -10.16 -3.90
C SER A 84 5.79 -10.65 -5.16
N TYR A 85 4.48 -10.41 -5.24
CA TYR A 85 3.63 -10.83 -6.35
C TYR A 85 3.21 -9.66 -7.25
N VAL A 86 3.74 -8.45 -7.02
CA VAL A 86 3.30 -7.23 -7.72
C VAL A 86 3.50 -7.31 -9.24
N SER A 87 4.51 -8.05 -9.68
CA SER A 87 4.84 -8.30 -11.10
C SER A 87 3.80 -9.19 -11.81
N ILE A 88 2.98 -9.92 -11.06
CA ILE A 88 1.92 -10.80 -11.58
C ILE A 88 0.59 -10.02 -11.71
N PHE A 89 0.44 -8.91 -10.98
CA PHE A 89 -0.78 -8.12 -11.06
C PHE A 89 -0.85 -7.36 -12.38
N PRO A 90 -2.05 -7.24 -12.97
CA PRO A 90 -2.23 -6.42 -14.16
C PRO A 90 -1.90 -4.95 -13.86
N GLN A 91 -1.23 -4.28 -14.79
CA GLN A 91 -0.71 -2.91 -14.61
C GLN A 91 -1.76 -1.89 -14.12
N PHE A 92 -3.03 -2.08 -14.48
CA PHE A 92 -4.13 -1.21 -14.02
C PHE A 92 -4.38 -1.31 -12.50
N LEU A 93 -3.97 -2.39 -11.84
CA LEU A 93 -4.05 -2.53 -10.38
C LEU A 93 -2.84 -1.97 -9.64
N CYS A 94 -1.70 -1.78 -10.32
CA CYS A 94 -0.49 -1.24 -9.68
C CYS A 94 -0.70 0.17 -9.16
N TYR A 95 -1.40 1.01 -9.90
CA TYR A 95 -1.64 2.40 -9.49
C TYR A 95 -2.54 2.53 -8.24
N PRO A 96 -3.76 1.93 -8.19
CA PRO A 96 -4.58 1.95 -6.97
C PRO A 96 -3.89 1.26 -5.79
N TYR A 97 -3.02 0.28 -6.04
CA TYR A 97 -2.20 -0.36 -5.01
C TYR A 97 -1.22 0.62 -4.34
N TYR A 98 -0.41 1.35 -5.10
CA TYR A 98 0.53 2.35 -4.56
C TYR A 98 -0.18 3.49 -3.83
N VAL A 99 -1.34 3.89 -4.34
CA VAL A 99 -2.20 4.90 -3.72
C VAL A 99 -2.66 4.44 -2.34
N LEU A 100 -3.19 3.21 -2.23
CA LEU A 100 -3.68 2.66 -0.97
C LEU A 100 -2.58 2.62 0.11
N ILE A 101 -1.33 2.37 -0.29
CA ILE A 101 -0.15 2.38 0.58
C ILE A 101 0.18 3.77 1.09
N VAL A 102 0.38 4.72 0.18
CA VAL A 102 0.73 6.10 0.54
C VAL A 102 -0.34 6.68 1.45
N THR A 103 -1.60 6.40 1.13
CA THR A 103 -2.73 6.94 1.87
C THR A 103 -2.90 6.30 3.24
N SER A 104 -2.72 4.98 3.39
CA SER A 104 -2.76 4.32 4.70
C SER A 104 -1.64 4.79 5.63
N GLN A 105 -0.42 4.93 5.11
CA GLN A 105 0.71 5.45 5.90
C GLN A 105 0.53 6.93 6.29
N LEU A 106 0.03 7.77 5.37
CA LEU A 106 -0.30 9.17 5.68
C LEU A 106 -1.40 9.26 6.74
N CYS A 107 -2.41 8.39 6.70
CA CYS A 107 -3.45 8.32 7.73
C CYS A 107 -2.86 7.99 9.12
N SER A 108 -1.96 7.00 9.22
CA SER A 108 -1.25 6.69 10.46
C SER A 108 -0.43 7.89 10.97
N CYS A 109 0.30 8.59 10.09
CA CYS A 109 1.07 9.77 10.44
C CYS A 109 0.20 10.95 10.92
N LEU A 110 -0.91 11.24 10.22
CA LEU A 110 -1.83 12.32 10.59
C LEU A 110 -2.54 12.04 11.93
N ASN A 111 -2.89 10.78 12.17
CA ASN A 111 -3.45 10.31 13.44
C ASN A 111 -2.48 10.50 14.62
N LEU A 112 -1.17 10.34 14.40
CA LEU A 112 -0.15 10.62 15.41
C LEU A 112 0.04 12.12 15.69
N LEU A 113 -0.03 12.96 14.65
CA LEU A 113 0.18 14.41 14.74
C LEU A 113 -1.01 15.15 15.35
N CYS A 114 -2.25 14.77 15.03
CA CYS A 114 -3.44 15.52 15.41
C CYS A 114 -4.23 14.90 16.58
N LYS A 115 -3.62 14.90 17.77
CA LYS A 115 -4.26 14.40 19.01
C LYS A 115 -5.50 15.20 19.49
N ARG A 116 -5.74 16.41 18.95
CA ARG A 116 -6.76 17.38 19.45
C ARG A 116 -8.05 17.45 18.64
N ARG A 117 -8.07 17.02 17.37
CA ARG A 117 -9.26 17.03 16.48
C ARG A 117 -9.47 15.66 15.81
N VAL A 118 -9.47 14.63 16.64
CA VAL A 118 -9.45 13.20 16.28
C VAL A 118 -10.49 12.84 15.20
N ILE A 119 -11.75 13.20 15.41
CA ILE A 119 -12.86 12.78 14.53
C ILE A 119 -12.79 13.44 13.16
N TRP A 120 -12.50 14.75 13.09
CA TRP A 120 -12.39 15.49 11.84
C TRP A 120 -11.16 15.09 11.02
N VAL A 121 -10.07 14.75 11.71
CA VAL A 121 -8.85 14.26 11.05
C VAL A 121 -9.06 12.85 10.52
N MET A 122 -9.74 11.97 11.27
CA MET A 122 -10.11 10.65 10.78
C MET A 122 -11.05 10.73 9.58
N ILE A 123 -12.16 11.46 9.68
CA ILE A 123 -13.11 11.61 8.57
C ILE A 123 -12.43 12.26 7.37
N GLY A 124 -11.62 13.31 7.58
CA GLY A 124 -10.85 13.96 6.51
C GLY A 124 -9.84 13.02 5.87
N SER A 125 -9.15 12.19 6.66
CA SER A 125 -8.18 11.21 6.15
C SER A 125 -8.90 10.15 5.33
N TRP A 126 -9.93 9.49 5.88
CA TRP A 126 -10.76 8.47 5.22
C TRP A 126 -11.51 8.99 3.98
N ALA A 127 -12.00 10.24 4.01
CA ALA A 127 -12.66 10.89 2.87
C ALA A 127 -11.65 11.27 1.78
N LEU A 128 -10.43 11.68 2.12
CA LEU A 128 -9.34 11.81 1.14
C LEU A 128 -8.99 10.46 0.52
N ILE A 129 -8.98 9.36 1.30
CA ILE A 129 -8.76 8.00 0.76
C ILE A 129 -9.84 7.68 -0.27
N PHE A 130 -11.10 7.80 0.12
CA PHE A 130 -12.23 7.40 -0.72
C PHE A 130 -12.36 8.31 -1.95
N GLY A 131 -12.20 9.61 -1.78
CA GLY A 131 -12.26 10.59 -2.86
C GLY A 131 -11.11 10.46 -3.86
N PHE A 132 -9.89 10.19 -3.38
CA PHE A 132 -8.73 9.98 -4.25
C PHE A 132 -8.83 8.65 -5.01
N VAL A 133 -9.26 7.57 -4.35
CA VAL A 133 -9.49 6.27 -5.02
C VAL A 133 -10.58 6.38 -6.10
N ILE A 134 -11.70 7.06 -5.82
CA ILE A 134 -12.77 7.29 -6.81
C ILE A 134 -12.29 8.16 -7.98
N PHE A 135 -11.61 9.28 -7.68
CA PHE A 135 -11.07 10.17 -8.71
C PHE A 135 -10.13 9.44 -9.66
N LEU A 136 -9.28 8.57 -9.11
CA LEU A 136 -8.31 7.82 -9.89
C LEU A 136 -8.94 6.67 -10.67
N TYR A 137 -9.93 5.97 -10.11
CA TYR A 137 -10.74 4.99 -10.84
C TYR A 137 -11.38 5.66 -12.07
N TRP A 138 -11.99 6.83 -11.89
CA TRP A 138 -12.60 7.60 -12.97
C TRP A 138 -11.58 8.08 -14.02
N PHE A 139 -10.41 8.58 -13.58
CA PHE A 139 -9.34 8.99 -14.49
C PHE A 139 -8.77 7.83 -15.32
N MET A 140 -8.67 6.63 -14.72
CA MET A 140 -8.22 5.44 -15.43
C MET A 140 -9.24 4.94 -16.45
N GLU A 141 -10.53 4.95 -16.11
CA GLU A 141 -11.60 4.54 -17.03
C GLU A 141 -11.61 5.41 -18.30
N ILE A 142 -11.35 6.72 -18.16
CA ILE A 142 -11.21 7.66 -19.29
C ILE A 142 -10.04 7.29 -20.22
N LYS A 143 -8.96 6.70 -19.71
CA LYS A 143 -7.81 6.27 -20.51
C LYS A 143 -7.99 4.91 -21.18
N VAL A 144 -8.83 4.03 -20.64
CA VAL A 144 -9.10 2.70 -21.22
C VAL A 144 -10.08 2.75 -22.39
N ILE A 145 -10.84 3.84 -22.53
CA ILE A 145 -11.85 4.04 -23.59
C ILE A 145 -11.27 4.79 -24.83
N LYS A 146 -9.97 5.12 -24.85
CA LYS A 146 -9.29 5.71 -26.01
C LYS A 146 -8.26 4.75 -26.60
#